data_AF-A0A651FK49-F1
#
_entry.id   AF-A0A651FK49-F1
#
_cell.length_a   1.000
_cell.length_b   1.000
_cell.length_c   1.000
_cell.angle_alpha   90.00
_cell.angle_beta   90.00
_cell.angle_gamma   90.00
#
_symmetry.space_group_name_H-M   'P 1'
#
loop_
_entity.id
_entity.type
_entity.pdbx_description
1 polymer ?
#
loop_
_entity_poly.entity_id
_entity_poly.type
_entity_poly.pdbx_seq_one_letter_code
_entity_poly.pdbx_strand_id
1 'polypeptide(L)'
;HLAPPSAADYEAWAIRFLTEASSHLGPKVDLLSDPDLCAQIAAVLRERFEQIPDTEKLLRNWTKMAGLPAAVLLSQSAAVGHNELLAIIDDAAKQISGEVMPWDE
;
A
#
# COMPACT_ATOMS: atom_id res chain seq x y z
N HIS A 1 -23.33 6.26 -14.28
CA HIS A 1 -21.97 6.84 -14.29
C HIS A 1 -21.21 6.25 -13.13
N LEU A 2 -20.03 5.67 -13.36
CA LEU A 2 -19.13 5.27 -12.29
C LEU A 2 -18.29 6.49 -11.91
N ALA A 3 -18.28 6.83 -10.62
CA ALA A 3 -17.39 7.86 -10.07
C ALA A 3 -16.06 7.21 -9.66
N PRO A 4 -14.94 7.96 -9.68
CA PRO A 4 -13.72 7.48 -9.05
C PRO A 4 -13.97 7.26 -7.54
N PRO A 5 -13.32 6.26 -6.93
CA PRO A 5 -13.43 6.02 -5.49
C PRO A 5 -12.83 7.19 -4.71
N SER A 6 -13.45 7.51 -3.58
CA SER A 6 -12.86 8.44 -2.61
C SER A 6 -11.62 7.84 -1.95
N ALA A 7 -10.82 8.67 -1.28
CA ALA A 7 -9.68 8.17 -0.51
C ALA A 7 -10.11 7.21 0.61
N ALA A 8 -11.25 7.48 1.25
CA ALA A 8 -11.82 6.59 2.27
C ALA A 8 -12.28 5.24 1.67
N ASP A 9 -12.87 5.24 0.48
CA ASP A 9 -13.23 3.99 -0.22
C ASP A 9 -11.98 3.15 -0.53
N TYR A 10 -10.91 3.83 -0.97
CA TYR A 10 -9.63 3.18 -1.25
C TYR A 10 -8.96 2.61 0.00
N GLU A 11 -8.96 3.35 1.12
CA GLU A 11 -8.44 2.87 2.41
C GLU A 11 -9.18 1.62 2.89
N ALA A 12 -10.52 1.67 2.91
CA ALA A 12 -11.34 0.54 3.32
C ALA A 12 -11.12 -0.68 2.42
N TRP A 13 -10.95 -0.45 1.12
CA TRP A 13 -10.60 -1.51 0.17
C TRP A 13 -9.20 -2.07 0.44
N ALA A 14 -8.20 -1.24 0.68
CA ALA A 14 -6.82 -1.65 0.95
C ALA A 14 -6.72 -2.51 2.23
N ILE A 15 -7.38 -2.11 3.32
CA ILE A 15 -7.42 -2.89 4.57
C ILE A 15 -7.97 -4.30 4.29
N ARG A 16 -9.11 -4.38 3.60
CA ARG A 16 -9.74 -5.65 3.24
C ARG A 16 -8.83 -6.50 2.36
N PHE A 17 -8.22 -5.90 1.35
CA PHE A 17 -7.32 -6.58 0.44
C PHE A 17 -6.10 -7.16 1.16
N LEU A 18 -5.47 -6.40 2.07
CA LEU A 18 -4.32 -6.85 2.85
C LEU A 18 -4.69 -7.99 3.81
N THR A 19 -5.87 -7.89 4.42
CA THR A 19 -6.42 -8.95 5.29
C THR A 19 -6.70 -10.23 4.49
N GLU A 20 -7.26 -10.12 3.28
CA GLU A 20 -7.47 -11.26 2.39
C GLU A 20 -6.15 -11.85 1.87
N ALA A 21 -5.10 -11.03 1.72
CA ALA A 21 -3.79 -11.50 1.32
C ALA A 21 -3.14 -12.38 2.40
N SER A 22 -3.24 -11.98 3.68
CA SER A 22 -2.69 -12.76 4.79
C SER A 22 -3.36 -14.13 4.94
N SER A 23 -4.65 -14.24 4.63
CA SER A 23 -5.36 -15.52 4.69
C SER A 23 -5.05 -16.49 3.55
N HIS A 24 -4.51 -16.03 2.42
CA HIS A 24 -4.40 -16.84 1.19
C HIS A 24 -2.97 -17.07 0.67
N LEU A 25 -2.01 -16.20 1.00
CA LEU A 25 -0.66 -16.26 0.39
C LEU A 25 0.39 -17.00 1.23
N GLY A 26 -0.03 -17.59 2.36
CA GLY A 26 0.80 -18.45 3.20
C GLY A 26 1.66 -17.71 4.23
N PRO A 27 2.52 -18.42 4.98
CA PRO A 27 3.14 -17.90 6.21
C PRO A 27 4.14 -16.77 5.99
N LYS A 28 4.64 -16.57 4.76
CA LYS A 28 5.54 -15.45 4.47
C LYS A 28 4.87 -14.09 4.61
N VAL A 29 3.54 -14.02 4.45
CA VAL A 29 2.79 -12.77 4.57
C VAL A 29 2.07 -12.64 5.93
N ASP A 30 2.41 -13.47 6.92
CA ASP A 30 1.74 -13.51 8.22
C ASP A 30 1.79 -12.17 8.96
N LEU A 31 2.78 -11.32 8.67
CA LEU A 31 2.84 -9.95 9.17
C LEU A 31 1.56 -9.14 8.86
N LEU A 32 0.90 -9.42 7.73
CA LEU A 32 -0.36 -8.80 7.31
C LEU A 32 -1.59 -9.36 8.03
N SER A 33 -1.43 -10.31 8.96
CA SER A 33 -2.51 -10.69 9.88
C SER A 33 -2.70 -9.67 11.00
N ASP A 34 -1.73 -8.78 11.21
CA ASP A 34 -1.79 -7.70 12.18
C ASP A 34 -2.72 -6.58 11.67
N PRO A 35 -3.88 -6.35 12.30
CA PRO A 35 -4.83 -5.33 11.86
C PRO A 35 -4.28 -3.90 12.01
N ASP A 36 -3.43 -3.66 13.01
CA ASP A 36 -2.85 -2.32 13.25
C ASP A 36 -1.85 -1.98 12.14
N LEU A 37 -1.04 -2.96 11.74
CA LEU A 37 -0.13 -2.79 10.60
C LEU A 37 -0.91 -2.57 9.29
N CYS A 38 -1.95 -3.36 9.04
CA CYS A 38 -2.78 -3.20 7.85
C CYS A 38 -3.45 -1.82 7.80
N ALA A 39 -3.92 -1.32 8.94
CA ALA A 39 -4.47 0.04 9.05
C ALA A 39 -3.39 1.10 8.77
N GLN A 40 -2.18 0.95 9.32
CA GLN A 40 -1.07 1.88 9.07
C GLN A 40 -0.66 1.91 7.59
N ILE A 41 -0.53 0.74 6.95
CA ILE A 41 -0.23 0.62 5.52
C ILE A 41 -1.34 1.30 4.70
N ALA A 42 -2.60 1.02 5.00
CA ALA A 42 -3.73 1.61 4.28
C ALA A 42 -3.80 3.13 4.45
N ALA A 43 -3.51 3.66 5.65
CA ALA A 43 -3.45 5.08 5.91
C ALA A 43 -2.35 5.79 5.10
N VAL A 44 -1.15 5.20 5.04
CA VAL A 44 -0.05 5.71 4.18
C VAL A 44 -0.51 5.77 2.72
N LEU A 45 -1.10 4.68 2.22
CA LEU A 45 -1.58 4.65 0.85
C LEU A 45 -2.73 5.64 0.60
N ARG A 46 -3.63 5.82 1.56
CA ARG A 46 -4.75 6.79 1.50
C ARG A 46 -4.26 8.22 1.38
N GLU A 47 -3.33 8.62 2.24
CA GLU A 47 -2.79 10.00 2.26
C GLU A 47 -2.22 10.36 0.89
N ARG A 48 -1.49 9.44 0.27
CA ARG A 48 -0.91 9.65 -1.07
C ARG A 48 -1.97 9.58 -2.17
N PHE A 49 -2.95 8.69 -2.05
CA PHE A 49 -4.07 8.59 -2.98
C PHE A 49 -4.91 9.87 -3.02
N GLU A 50 -5.09 10.51 -1.87
CA GLU A 50 -5.83 11.77 -1.71
C GLU A 50 -5.13 12.95 -2.38
N GLN A 51 -3.80 12.97 -2.39
CA GLN A 51 -2.99 14.04 -2.98
C GLN A 51 -3.03 14.06 -4.52
N ILE A 52 -3.42 12.97 -5.17
CA ILE A 52 -3.48 12.89 -6.63
C ILE A 52 -4.85 13.39 -7.15
N PRO A 53 -4.88 14.35 -8.10
CA PRO A 53 -6.11 14.76 -8.76
C PRO A 53 -6.85 13.58 -9.40
N ASP A 54 -8.19 13.58 -9.33
CA ASP A 54 -8.99 12.48 -9.88
C ASP A 54 -8.76 12.22 -11.38
N THR A 55 -8.37 13.25 -12.15
CA THR A 55 -8.01 13.14 -13.57
C THR A 55 -6.70 12.38 -13.82
N GLU A 56 -5.82 12.31 -12.82
CA GLU A 56 -4.49 11.69 -12.88
C GLU A 56 -4.42 10.37 -12.10
N LYS A 57 -5.47 10.08 -11.32
CA LYS A 57 -5.61 8.90 -10.47
C LYS A 57 -5.82 7.63 -11.29
N LEU A 58 -4.71 6.99 -11.65
CA LEU A 58 -4.72 5.69 -12.32
C LEU A 58 -4.97 4.57 -11.31
N LEU A 59 -6.22 4.12 -11.16
CA LEU A 59 -6.61 3.06 -10.21
C LEU A 59 -5.74 1.80 -10.31
N ARG A 60 -5.32 1.43 -11.52
CA ARG A 60 -4.42 0.28 -11.74
C ARG A 60 -3.11 0.40 -10.96
N ASN A 61 -2.54 1.60 -10.84
CA ASN A 61 -1.30 1.81 -10.09
C ASN A 61 -1.55 1.64 -8.58
N TRP A 62 -2.67 2.17 -8.09
CA TRP A 62 -3.05 2.05 -6.69
C TRP A 62 -3.43 0.63 -6.28
N THR A 63 -4.05 -0.15 -7.18
CA THR A 63 -4.22 -1.59 -6.97
C THR A 63 -2.88 -2.31 -6.81
N LYS A 64 -1.87 -1.94 -7.62
CA LYS A 64 -0.51 -2.50 -7.47
C LYS A 64 0.13 -2.08 -6.15
N MET A 65 -0.08 -0.84 -5.70
CA MET A 65 0.42 -0.37 -4.41
C MET A 65 -0.15 -1.15 -3.24
N ALA A 66 -1.45 -1.45 -3.23
CA ALA A 66 -2.04 -2.31 -2.21
C ALA A 66 -1.53 -3.76 -2.28
N GLY A 67 -1.07 -4.22 -3.45
CA GLY A 67 -0.41 -5.51 -3.62
C GLY A 67 1.06 -5.54 -3.19
N LEU A 68 1.70 -4.37 -3.06
CA LEU A 68 3.12 -4.26 -2.77
C LEU A 68 3.54 -4.86 -1.42
N PRO A 69 2.80 -4.69 -0.30
CA PRO A 69 3.20 -5.27 0.98
C PRO A 69 3.40 -6.78 0.92
N ALA A 70 2.45 -7.48 0.31
CA ALA A 70 2.54 -8.93 0.12
C ALA A 70 3.70 -9.30 -0.82
N ALA A 71 3.89 -8.55 -1.90
CA ALA A 71 4.99 -8.80 -2.84
C ALA A 71 6.37 -8.64 -2.18
N VAL A 72 6.55 -7.60 -1.36
CA VAL A 72 7.76 -7.39 -0.56
C VAL A 72 7.99 -8.61 0.34
N LEU A 73 7.03 -8.96 1.20
CA LEU A 73 7.16 -10.09 2.13
C LEU A 73 7.45 -11.42 1.43
N LEU A 74 6.83 -11.70 0.28
CA LEU A 74 7.07 -12.91 -0.49
C LEU A 74 8.48 -12.98 -1.10
N SER A 75 8.99 -11.83 -1.56
CA SER A 75 10.28 -11.71 -2.25
C SER A 75 11.50 -11.83 -1.34
N GLN A 76 11.33 -11.56 -0.04
CA GLN A 76 12.46 -11.47 0.88
C GLN A 76 12.94 -12.86 1.32
N SER A 77 14.27 -12.97 1.43
CA SER A 77 14.94 -14.15 1.98
C SER A 77 15.03 -14.13 3.52
N ALA A 78 14.93 -12.94 4.12
CA ALA A 78 14.90 -12.70 5.55
C ALA A 78 13.53 -12.13 5.99
N ALA A 79 13.25 -12.21 7.29
CA ALA A 79 12.04 -11.62 7.85
C ALA A 79 12.14 -10.08 7.81
N VAL A 80 11.06 -9.43 7.36
CA VAL A 80 10.90 -7.97 7.36
C VAL A 80 10.06 -7.58 8.56
N GLY A 81 10.46 -6.53 9.29
CA GLY A 81 9.69 -5.99 10.41
C GLY A 81 8.63 -4.97 9.99
N HIS A 82 7.69 -4.63 10.88
CA HIS A 82 6.63 -3.64 10.66
C HIS A 82 7.14 -2.30 10.12
N ASN A 83 8.10 -1.68 10.82
CA ASN A 83 8.62 -0.36 10.46
C ASN A 83 9.36 -0.37 9.12
N GLU A 84 10.06 -1.46 8.82
CA GLU A 84 10.77 -1.63 7.56
C GLU A 84 9.78 -1.77 6.40
N LEU A 85 8.72 -2.57 6.58
CA LEU A 85 7.66 -2.71 5.58
C LEU A 85 6.95 -1.38 5.32
N LEU A 86 6.61 -0.64 6.38
CA LEU A 86 5.99 0.68 6.25
C LEU A 86 6.86 1.67 5.49
N ALA A 87 8.17 1.71 5.78
CA ALA A 87 9.10 2.59 5.08
C ALA A 87 9.17 2.26 3.58
N ILE A 88 9.27 0.98 3.22
CA ILE A 88 9.28 0.54 1.81
C ILE A 88 7.99 0.97 1.09
N ILE A 89 6.83 0.83 1.75
CA ILE A 89 5.53 1.20 1.17
C ILE A 89 5.41 2.72 0.99
N ASP A 90 5.76 3.50 2.01
CA ASP A 90 5.72 4.96 1.94
C ASP A 90 6.63 5.47 0.81
N ASP A 91 7.86 4.97 0.73
CA ASP A 91 8.80 5.39 -0.32
C ASP A 91 8.30 5.03 -1.73
N ALA A 92 7.76 3.84 -1.91
CA ALA A 92 7.16 3.46 -3.19
C ALA A 92 5.91 4.29 -3.52
N ALA A 93 5.10 4.65 -2.52
CA ALA A 93 3.92 5.49 -2.69
C ALA A 93 4.31 6.91 -3.13
N LYS A 94 5.36 7.49 -2.53
CA LYS A 94 5.92 8.80 -2.94
C LYS A 94 6.38 8.82 -4.39
N GLN A 95 7.09 7.77 -4.81
CA GLN A 95 7.58 7.64 -6.19
C GLN A 95 6.43 7.63 -7.20
N ILE A 96 5.34 6.89 -6.92
CA ILE A 96 4.22 6.83 -7.87
C ILE A 96 3.34 8.08 -7.86
N SER A 97 3.35 8.86 -6.77
CA SER A 97 2.67 10.15 -6.67
C SER A 97 3.50 11.31 -7.24
N GLY A 98 4.73 11.04 -7.70
CA GLY A 98 5.61 12.06 -8.28
C GLY A 98 6.23 13.02 -7.27
N GLU A 99 6.31 12.63 -5.98
CA GLU A 99 7.10 13.39 -5.01
C GLU A 99 8.60 13.24 -5.33
N VAL A 100 9.31 14.37 -5.39
CA VAL A 100 10.77 14.41 -5.53
C VAL A 100 11.39 13.89 -4.25
N MET A 101 12.24 12.87 -4.35
CA MET A 101 12.87 12.27 -3.20
C MET A 101 14.08 13.09 -2.75
N PRO A 102 14.45 13.06 -1.46
CA PRO A 102 15.53 13.90 -0.92
C PRO A 102 16.93 13.62 -1.47
N TRP A 103 17.09 12.61 -2.33
CA TRP A 103 18.34 12.28 -3.03
C TRP A 103 18.30 12.61 -4.54
N ASP A 104 17.25 13.28 -5.02
CA ASP A 104 17.12 13.77 -6.40
C ASP A 104 17.78 15.17 -6.58
N GLU A 105 18.68 15.57 -5.67
CA GLU A 105 19.59 16.75 -5.79
C GLU A 105 21.02 16.36 -6.15
#